data_AF-A0AAW1SCC2-F1
#
_entry.id   AF-A0AAW1SCC2-F1
#
_cell.length_a   1.000
_cell.length_b   1.000
_cell.length_c   1.000
_cell.angle_alpha   90.00
_cell.angle_beta   90.00
_cell.angle_gamma   90.00
#
_symmetry.space_group_name_H-M   'P 1'
#
loop_
_entity.id
_entity.type
_entity.pdbx_description
1 polymer ?
#
loop_
_entity_poly.entity_id
_entity_poly.type
_entity_poly.pdbx_seq_one_letter_code
_entity_poly.pdbx_strand_id
1 'polypeptide(L)'
;MAAVAKAPPATPEEQATIKTRILTHVFASKGEPPPKKLATSWVQYGRAVQANSSDKAAKLQTLLVDLAHMEDLANLKTATVRANHREQAELAQRHAALENVQEAATAETQEARAGMAQARVRRKEEEEYERLREDLMKVPGRDTTREEADTVSAEIAALQADIERADATIELRRKQFAAFLHCLDELQAAMSADKGGEDGEALAAPPAGTPPAPPPPADSVVAMEA
;
A
#
# COMPACT_ATOMS: atom_id res chain seq x y z
N MET A 1 -8.37 54.46 -26.95
CA MET A 1 -8.40 53.04 -27.37
C MET A 1 -9.85 52.59 -27.39
N ALA A 2 -10.40 52.29 -28.57
CA ALA A 2 -11.79 51.86 -28.71
C ALA A 2 -11.90 50.38 -28.33
N ALA A 3 -12.77 50.08 -27.36
CA ALA A 3 -13.07 48.71 -26.95
C ALA A 3 -13.79 47.98 -28.09
N VAL A 4 -13.16 46.94 -28.63
CA VAL A 4 -13.80 46.02 -29.57
C VAL A 4 -14.84 45.23 -28.80
N ALA A 5 -16.11 45.60 -28.95
CA ALA A 5 -17.24 44.83 -28.44
C ALA A 5 -17.21 43.44 -29.09
N LYS A 6 -16.92 42.41 -28.28
CA LYS A 6 -17.00 41.01 -28.70
C LYS A 6 -18.45 40.73 -29.08
N ALA A 7 -18.68 40.42 -30.36
CA ALA A 7 -20.01 40.14 -30.89
C ALA A 7 -20.73 39.05 -30.06
N PRO A 8 -22.06 39.16 -29.86
CA PRO A 8 -22.82 38.17 -29.11
C PRO A 8 -22.69 36.78 -29.75
N PRO A 9 -22.70 35.70 -28.95
CA PRO A 9 -22.62 34.34 -29.47
C PRO A 9 -23.84 34.06 -30.36
N ALA A 10 -23.59 33.53 -31.55
CA ALA A 10 -24.61 33.18 -32.53
C ALA A 10 -25.68 32.28 -31.91
N THR A 11 -26.94 32.50 -32.27
CA THR A 11 -28.08 31.72 -31.74
C THR A 11 -27.94 30.24 -32.12
N PRO A 12 -28.59 29.31 -31.40
CA PRO A 12 -28.49 27.87 -31.69
C PRO A 12 -28.88 27.51 -33.13
N GLU A 13 -29.85 28.23 -33.70
CA GLU A 13 -30.28 28.08 -35.09
C GLU A 13 -29.23 28.58 -36.09
N GLU A 14 -28.55 29.69 -35.78
CA GLU A 14 -27.44 30.20 -36.57
C GLU A 14 -26.24 29.25 -36.52
N GLN A 15 -25.92 28.66 -35.37
CA GLN A 15 -24.86 27.66 -35.24
C GLN A 15 -25.18 26.38 -36.03
N ALA A 16 -26.43 25.92 -36.01
CA ALA A 16 -26.87 24.79 -36.82
C ALA A 16 -26.77 25.10 -38.33
N THR A 17 -27.12 26.31 -38.73
CA THR A 17 -27.01 26.78 -40.12
C THR A 17 -25.55 26.90 -40.58
N ILE A 18 -24.68 27.45 -39.72
CA ILE A 18 -23.23 27.55 -39.95
C ILE A 18 -22.62 26.15 -40.06
N LYS A 19 -22.96 25.23 -39.15
CA LYS A 19 -22.50 23.84 -39.18
C LYS A 19 -22.95 23.13 -40.45
N THR A 20 -24.19 23.32 -40.88
CA THR A 20 -24.72 22.76 -42.13
C THR A 20 -23.96 23.31 -43.34
N ARG A 21 -23.67 24.62 -43.38
CA ARG A 21 -22.88 25.24 -44.47
C ARG A 21 -21.43 24.76 -44.51
N ILE A 22 -20.79 24.63 -43.35
CA ILE A 22 -19.42 24.13 -43.24
C ILE A 22 -19.35 22.65 -43.69
N LEU A 23 -20.25 21.81 -43.19
CA LEU A 23 -20.29 20.37 -43.50
C LEU A 23 -20.63 20.09 -44.96
N THR A 24 -21.49 20.90 -45.58
CA THR A 24 -21.89 20.70 -46.98
C THR A 24 -20.94 21.38 -47.97
N HIS A 25 -19.94 22.14 -47.49
CA HIS A 25 -19.10 23.03 -48.30
C HIS A 25 -19.90 23.92 -49.27
N VAL A 26 -21.17 24.21 -48.95
CA VAL A 26 -21.98 25.19 -49.69
C VAL A 26 -21.58 26.57 -49.17
N PHE A 27 -20.34 26.96 -49.47
CA PHE A 27 -20.00 28.37 -49.56
C PHE A 27 -20.89 28.93 -50.66
N ALA A 28 -21.65 29.98 -50.37
CA ALA A 28 -22.52 30.63 -51.33
C ALA A 28 -21.77 30.78 -52.65
N SER A 29 -22.13 29.99 -53.66
CA SER A 29 -21.64 30.18 -55.01
C SER A 29 -22.00 31.61 -55.36
N LYS A 30 -21.00 32.48 -55.59
CA LYS A 30 -21.24 33.81 -56.15
C LYS A 30 -21.84 33.60 -57.54
N GLY A 31 -23.16 33.47 -57.63
CA GLY A 31 -23.89 33.09 -58.83
C GLY A 31 -25.26 32.51 -58.54
N GLU A 32 -26.15 32.54 -59.54
CA GLU A 32 -27.46 31.89 -59.49
C GLU A 32 -27.26 30.38 -59.21
N PRO A 33 -27.99 29.78 -58.26
CA PRO A 33 -27.80 28.37 -57.93
C PRO A 33 -28.06 27.51 -59.17
N PRO A 34 -27.22 26.49 -59.43
CA PRO A 34 -27.26 25.68 -60.65
C PRO A 34 -28.66 25.20 -61.10
N PRO A 35 -29.57 24.72 -60.23
CA PRO A 35 -30.92 24.31 -60.66
C PRO A 35 -31.82 25.47 -61.09
N LYS A 36 -31.66 26.67 -60.50
CA LYS A 36 -32.44 27.85 -60.92
C LYS A 36 -31.95 28.35 -62.28
N LYS A 37 -30.64 28.35 -62.51
CA LYS A 37 -30.05 28.69 -63.80
C LYS A 37 -30.56 27.78 -64.92
N LEU A 38 -30.59 26.47 -64.68
CA LEU A 38 -31.15 25.48 -65.61
C LEU A 38 -32.65 25.71 -65.89
N ALA A 39 -33.44 25.99 -64.86
CA ALA A 39 -34.87 26.30 -65.03
C ALA A 39 -35.07 27.58 -65.85
N THR A 40 -34.24 28.60 -65.62
CA THR A 40 -34.26 29.85 -66.37
C THR A 40 -33.88 29.63 -67.85
N SER A 41 -32.85 28.83 -68.14
CA SER A 41 -32.47 28.51 -69.54
C SER A 41 -33.52 27.65 -70.24
N TRP A 42 -34.19 26.73 -69.54
CA TRP A 42 -35.33 25.97 -70.05
C TRP A 42 -36.50 26.88 -70.47
N VAL A 43 -36.91 27.80 -69.60
CA VAL A 43 -38.01 28.75 -69.90
C VAL A 43 -37.63 29.67 -71.05
N GLN A 44 -36.38 30.14 -71.12
CA GLN A 44 -35.90 30.97 -72.23
C GLN A 44 -35.91 30.23 -73.57
N TYR A 45 -35.52 28.95 -73.58
CA TYR A 45 -35.62 28.11 -74.77
C TYR A 45 -37.08 27.90 -75.19
N GLY A 46 -37.97 27.56 -74.26
CA GLY A 46 -39.40 27.38 -74.53
C GLY A 46 -40.05 28.63 -75.14
N ARG A 47 -39.73 29.83 -74.62
CA ARG A 47 -40.18 31.11 -75.19
C ARG A 47 -39.62 31.34 -76.61
N ALA A 48 -38.34 31.03 -76.84
CA ALA A 48 -37.73 31.17 -78.16
C ALA A 48 -38.38 30.23 -79.19
N VAL A 49 -38.75 29.02 -78.79
CA VAL A 49 -39.47 28.05 -79.63
C VAL A 49 -40.85 28.56 -80.00
N GLN A 50 -41.63 29.03 -79.01
CA GLN A 50 -42.98 29.58 -79.20
C GLN A 50 -43.00 30.82 -80.09
N ALA A 51 -42.03 31.72 -79.94
CA ALA A 51 -41.92 32.95 -80.72
C ALA A 51 -41.35 32.76 -82.14
N ASN A 52 -41.08 31.52 -82.56
CA ASN A 52 -40.36 31.17 -83.78
C ASN A 52 -39.04 31.96 -84.02
N SER A 53 -38.32 32.28 -82.93
CA SER A 53 -37.12 33.12 -82.99
C SER A 53 -35.95 32.43 -83.71
N SER A 54 -35.05 33.22 -84.31
CA SER A 54 -33.75 32.75 -84.85
C SER A 54 -32.82 32.21 -83.76
N ASP A 55 -33.01 32.65 -82.52
CA ASP A 55 -32.07 32.40 -81.40
C ASP A 55 -32.28 31.05 -80.71
N LYS A 56 -33.23 30.23 -81.20
CA LYS A 56 -33.57 28.91 -80.62
C LYS A 56 -32.35 28.01 -80.47
N ALA A 57 -31.47 27.97 -81.46
CA ALA A 57 -30.28 27.12 -81.44
C ALA A 57 -29.30 27.53 -80.33
N ALA A 58 -29.06 28.83 -80.16
CA ALA A 58 -28.19 29.35 -79.10
C ALA A 58 -28.79 29.13 -77.70
N LYS A 59 -30.11 29.29 -77.55
CA LYS A 59 -30.82 29.00 -76.29
C LYS A 59 -30.84 27.51 -75.96
N LEU A 60 -30.97 26.63 -76.96
CA LEU A 60 -30.86 25.18 -76.78
C LEU A 60 -29.44 24.79 -76.34
N GLN A 61 -28.41 25.33 -77.00
CA GLN A 61 -27.03 25.05 -76.62
C GLN A 61 -26.73 25.46 -75.17
N THR A 62 -27.24 26.63 -74.74
CA THR A 62 -27.10 27.09 -73.36
C THR A 62 -27.79 26.13 -72.38
N LEU A 63 -29.01 25.70 -72.70
CA LEU A 63 -29.75 24.72 -71.90
C LEU A 63 -28.99 23.38 -71.79
N LEU A 64 -28.43 22.87 -72.88
CA LEU A 64 -27.65 21.63 -72.88
C LEU A 64 -26.37 21.73 -72.04
N VAL A 65 -25.68 22.86 -72.09
CA VAL A 65 -24.49 23.11 -71.25
C VAL A 65 -24.87 23.20 -69.77
N ASP A 66 -25.97 23.89 -69.44
CA ASP A 66 -26.46 23.96 -68.05
C ASP A 66 -26.91 22.58 -67.54
N LEU A 67 -27.49 21.72 -68.40
CA LEU A 67 -27.88 20.35 -68.07
C LEU A 67 -26.64 19.48 -67.78
N ALA A 68 -25.64 19.50 -68.66
CA ALA A 68 -24.40 18.76 -68.47
C ALA A 68 -23.68 19.18 -67.18
N HIS A 69 -23.65 20.48 -66.88
CA HIS A 69 -23.08 20.98 -65.64
C HIS A 69 -23.81 20.47 -64.39
N MET A 70 -25.14 20.34 -64.44
CA MET A 70 -25.92 19.76 -63.35
C MET A 70 -25.65 18.26 -63.15
N GLU A 71 -25.47 17.52 -64.23
CA GLU A 71 -25.10 16.10 -64.20
C GLU A 71 -23.72 15.91 -63.57
N ASP A 72 -22.72 16.69 -63.98
CA ASP A 72 -21.38 16.66 -63.39
C ASP A 72 -21.41 16.98 -61.89
N LEU A 73 -22.18 18.00 -61.49
CA LEU A 73 -22.32 18.37 -60.09
C LEU A 73 -22.99 17.27 -59.26
N ALA A 74 -24.02 16.61 -59.80
CA ALA A 74 -24.69 15.49 -59.15
C ALA A 74 -23.73 14.30 -58.98
N ASN A 75 -23.01 13.94 -60.04
CA ASN A 75 -22.02 12.87 -60.04
C ASN A 75 -20.90 13.14 -59.02
N LEU A 76 -20.37 14.37 -58.99
CA LEU A 76 -19.37 14.79 -58.01
C LEU A 76 -19.91 14.64 -56.58
N LYS A 77 -21.12 15.11 -56.28
CA LYS A 77 -21.71 14.99 -54.95
C LYS A 77 -21.88 13.53 -54.53
N THR A 78 -22.40 12.68 -55.42
CA THR A 78 -22.54 11.24 -55.12
C THR A 78 -21.20 10.57 -54.88
N ALA A 79 -20.17 10.92 -55.66
CA ALA A 79 -18.82 10.40 -55.47
C ALA A 79 -18.22 10.84 -54.12
N THR A 80 -18.38 12.12 -53.76
CA THR A 80 -17.91 12.66 -52.47
C THR A 80 -18.63 12.00 -51.28
N VAL A 81 -19.96 11.86 -51.34
CA VAL A 81 -20.73 11.18 -50.28
C VAL A 81 -20.25 9.73 -50.11
N ARG A 82 -20.00 9.02 -51.22
CA ARG A 82 -19.46 7.66 -51.18
C ARG A 82 -18.06 7.60 -50.58
N ALA A 83 -17.18 8.55 -50.93
CA ALA A 83 -15.84 8.63 -50.37
C ALA A 83 -15.89 8.90 -48.85
N ASN A 84 -16.71 9.88 -48.43
CA ASN A 84 -16.90 10.20 -47.01
C ASN A 84 -17.42 9.01 -46.20
N HIS A 85 -18.37 8.23 -46.74
CA HIS A 85 -18.85 7.02 -46.06
C HIS A 85 -17.75 5.97 -45.86
N ARG A 86 -16.87 5.80 -46.85
CA ARG A 86 -15.72 4.88 -46.72
C ARG A 86 -14.75 5.37 -45.67
N GLU A 87 -14.42 6.65 -45.69
CA GLU A 87 -13.52 7.27 -44.70
C GLU A 87 -14.11 7.16 -43.28
N GLN A 88 -15.41 7.42 -43.11
CA GLN A 88 -16.09 7.25 -41.82
C GLN A 88 -16.01 5.81 -41.30
N ALA A 89 -16.21 4.81 -42.17
CA ALA A 89 -16.11 3.41 -41.78
C ALA A 89 -14.68 3.04 -41.37
N GLU A 90 -13.67 3.52 -42.12
CA GLU A 90 -12.27 3.30 -41.80
C GLU A 90 -11.86 3.99 -40.49
N LEU A 91 -12.30 5.22 -40.26
CA LEU A 91 -12.06 5.94 -39.01
C LEU A 91 -12.71 5.23 -37.82
N ALA A 92 -13.94 4.72 -37.99
CA ALA A 92 -14.62 3.95 -36.95
C ALA A 92 -13.85 2.66 -36.61
N GLN A 93 -13.34 1.95 -37.62
CA GLN A 93 -12.53 0.75 -37.40
C GLN A 93 -11.22 1.07 -36.66
N ARG A 94 -10.52 2.14 -37.06
CA ARG A 94 -9.30 2.59 -36.39
C ARG A 94 -9.58 3.02 -34.94
N HIS A 95 -10.69 3.70 -34.70
CA HIS A 95 -11.10 4.08 -33.35
C HIS A 95 -11.32 2.85 -32.45
N ALA A 96 -12.07 1.85 -32.93
CA ALA A 96 -12.29 0.61 -32.19
C ALA A 96 -10.98 -0.13 -31.91
N ALA A 97 -10.03 -0.13 -32.87
CA ALA A 97 -8.72 -0.72 -32.66
C ALA A 97 -7.91 0.02 -31.58
N LEU A 98 -7.96 1.36 -31.55
CA LEU A 98 -7.32 2.17 -30.52
C LEU A 98 -7.94 1.95 -29.14
N GLU A 99 -9.26 1.85 -29.05
CA GLU A 99 -9.96 1.53 -27.80
C GLU A 99 -9.50 0.19 -27.24
N ASN A 100 -9.41 -0.85 -28.08
CA ASN A 100 -8.90 -2.16 -27.64
C ASN A 100 -7.46 -2.09 -27.13
N VAL A 101 -6.58 -1.35 -27.80
CA VAL A 101 -5.18 -1.16 -27.36
C VAL A 101 -5.13 -0.39 -26.04
N GLN A 102 -5.98 0.63 -25.90
CA GLN A 102 -6.08 1.39 -24.66
C GLN A 102 -6.55 0.51 -23.50
N GLU A 103 -7.59 -0.29 -23.70
CA GLU A 103 -8.09 -1.24 -22.70
C GLU A 103 -6.98 -2.24 -22.30
N ALA A 104 -6.29 -2.84 -23.26
CA ALA A 104 -5.18 -3.76 -22.99
C ALA A 104 -4.05 -3.10 -22.18
N ALA A 105 -3.63 -1.89 -22.57
CA ALA A 105 -2.58 -1.14 -21.86
C ALA A 105 -3.02 -0.75 -20.45
N THR A 106 -4.30 -0.42 -20.24
CA THR A 106 -4.81 -0.14 -18.90
C THR A 106 -4.83 -1.39 -18.02
N ALA A 107 -5.18 -2.55 -18.56
CA ALA A 107 -5.13 -3.82 -17.85
C ALA A 107 -3.69 -4.19 -17.45
N GLU A 108 -2.73 -4.09 -18.38
CA GLU A 108 -1.31 -4.32 -18.11
C GLU A 108 -0.77 -3.38 -17.03
N THR A 109 -1.16 -2.09 -17.08
CA THR A 109 -0.78 -1.12 -16.05
C THR A 109 -1.34 -1.48 -14.68
N GLN A 110 -2.59 -1.97 -14.61
CA GLN A 110 -3.20 -2.41 -13.35
C GLN A 110 -2.50 -3.64 -12.78
N GLU A 111 -2.18 -4.62 -13.63
CA GLU A 111 -1.43 -5.82 -13.25
C GLU A 111 -0.03 -5.46 -12.74
N ALA A 112 0.70 -4.61 -13.47
CA ALA A 112 2.03 -4.15 -13.05
C ALA A 112 1.98 -3.41 -11.70
N ARG A 113 0.94 -2.60 -11.45
CA ARG A 113 0.73 -1.95 -10.15
C ARG A 113 0.48 -2.95 -9.03
N ALA A 114 -0.33 -3.98 -9.28
CA ALA A 114 -0.58 -5.04 -8.30
C ALA A 114 0.72 -5.82 -7.99
N GLY A 115 1.50 -6.17 -9.02
CA GLY A 115 2.81 -6.81 -8.88
C GLY A 115 3.78 -5.96 -8.06
N MET A 116 3.86 -4.66 -8.33
CA MET A 116 4.68 -3.72 -7.55
C MET A 116 4.24 -3.62 -6.08
N ALA A 117 2.93 -3.62 -5.81
CA ALA A 117 2.42 -3.59 -4.44
C ALA A 117 2.81 -4.86 -3.67
N GLN A 118 2.68 -6.04 -4.29
CA GLN A 118 3.10 -7.30 -3.69
C GLN A 118 4.61 -7.35 -3.46
N ALA A 119 5.42 -6.90 -4.41
CA ALA A 119 6.87 -6.83 -4.26
C ALA A 119 7.30 -5.90 -3.10
N ARG A 120 6.59 -4.78 -2.89
CA ARG A 120 6.83 -3.90 -1.74
C ARG A 120 6.52 -4.57 -0.41
N VAL A 121 5.46 -5.38 -0.33
CA VAL A 121 5.12 -6.13 0.88
C VAL A 121 6.21 -7.16 1.17
N ARG A 122 6.59 -7.99 0.18
CA ARG A 122 7.67 -8.98 0.35
C ARG A 122 8.97 -8.35 0.80
N ARG A 123 9.36 -7.23 0.21
CA ARG A 123 10.56 -6.50 0.61
C ARG A 123 10.51 -6.05 2.08
N LYS A 124 9.36 -5.56 2.55
CA LYS A 124 9.19 -5.19 3.96
C LYS A 124 9.30 -6.40 4.87
N GLU A 125 8.67 -7.50 4.50
CA GLU A 125 8.76 -8.77 5.24
C GLU A 125 10.23 -9.24 5.31
N GLU A 126 10.97 -9.22 4.19
CA GLU A 126 12.40 -9.54 4.15
C GLU A 126 13.23 -8.62 5.06
N GLU A 127 12.98 -7.31 5.02
CA GLU A 127 13.64 -6.34 5.90
C GLU A 127 13.32 -6.60 7.40
N GLU A 128 12.08 -6.99 7.73
CA GLU A 128 11.67 -7.38 9.08
C GLU A 128 12.34 -8.69 9.53
N TYR A 129 12.46 -9.67 8.64
CA TYR A 129 13.17 -10.93 8.92
C TYR A 129 14.67 -10.72 9.13
N GLU A 130 15.32 -9.89 8.33
CA GLU A 130 16.74 -9.58 8.54
C GLU A 130 16.96 -8.83 9.85
N ARG A 131 16.08 -7.88 10.20
CA ARG A 131 16.15 -7.22 11.52
C ARG A 131 15.99 -8.24 12.66
N LEU A 132 15.00 -9.13 12.58
CA LEU A 132 14.79 -10.16 13.60
C LEU A 132 15.99 -11.10 13.68
N ARG A 133 16.60 -11.44 12.53
CA ARG A 133 17.80 -12.26 12.46
C ARG A 133 18.99 -11.58 13.14
N GLU A 134 19.22 -10.29 12.90
CA GLU A 134 20.25 -9.51 13.59
C GLU A 134 20.03 -9.49 15.11
N ASP A 135 18.79 -9.32 15.56
CA ASP A 135 18.45 -9.37 16.98
C ASP A 135 18.64 -10.76 17.58
N LEU A 136 18.29 -11.83 16.84
CA LEU A 136 18.51 -13.21 17.25
C LEU A 136 20.01 -13.54 17.40
N MET A 137 20.85 -13.00 16.51
CA MET A 137 22.31 -13.20 16.56
C MET A 137 22.98 -12.55 17.78
N LYS A 138 22.32 -11.59 18.45
CA LYS A 138 22.82 -11.00 19.70
C LYS A 138 22.64 -11.91 20.91
N VAL A 139 21.74 -12.89 20.82
CA VAL A 139 21.43 -13.82 21.90
C VAL A 139 22.26 -15.09 21.72
N PRO A 140 22.86 -15.66 22.79
CA PRO A 140 23.58 -16.93 22.71
C PRO A 140 22.67 -18.06 22.21
N GLY A 141 23.31 -19.09 21.65
CA GLY A 141 22.59 -20.25 21.14
C GLY A 141 21.79 -20.95 22.23
N ARG A 142 20.61 -21.47 21.88
CA ARG A 142 19.76 -22.17 22.85
C ARG A 142 20.50 -23.35 23.51
N ASP A 143 21.32 -24.05 22.75
CA ASP A 143 22.06 -25.21 23.23
C ASP A 143 23.18 -24.79 24.19
N THR A 144 23.88 -23.69 23.94
CA THR A 144 24.92 -23.17 24.85
C THR A 144 24.30 -22.71 26.17
N THR A 145 23.20 -21.96 26.12
CA THR A 145 22.48 -21.54 27.34
C THR A 145 21.92 -22.75 28.10
N ARG A 146 21.54 -23.82 27.40
CA ARG A 146 21.07 -25.06 28.03
C ARG A 146 22.19 -25.79 28.74
N GLU A 147 23.36 -25.93 28.12
CA GLU A 147 24.54 -26.53 28.74
C GLU A 147 24.99 -25.76 29.98
N GLU A 148 24.99 -24.42 29.92
CA GLU A 148 25.27 -23.56 31.07
C GLU A 148 24.25 -23.78 32.19
N ALA A 149 22.95 -23.84 31.86
CA ALA A 149 21.89 -24.10 32.84
C ALA A 149 22.02 -25.48 33.50
N ASP A 150 22.35 -26.51 32.72
CA ASP A 150 22.55 -27.87 33.22
C ASP A 150 23.79 -27.94 34.14
N THR A 151 24.86 -27.22 33.79
CA THR A 151 26.08 -27.10 34.62
C THR A 151 25.79 -26.42 35.94
N VAL A 152 25.16 -25.25 35.92
CA VAL A 152 24.77 -24.52 37.13
C VAL A 152 23.81 -25.35 38.01
N SER A 153 22.89 -26.09 37.39
CA SER A 153 21.98 -26.98 38.12
C SER A 153 22.72 -28.11 38.85
N ALA A 154 23.74 -28.69 38.22
CA ALA A 154 24.58 -29.71 38.84
C ALA A 154 25.42 -29.14 40.00
N GLU A 155 25.96 -27.93 39.85
CA GLU A 155 26.69 -27.24 40.92
C GLU A 155 25.80 -26.95 42.13
N ILE A 156 24.57 -26.49 41.91
CA ILE A 156 23.59 -26.27 42.98
C ILE A 156 23.31 -27.58 43.72
N ALA A 157 23.08 -28.68 42.99
CA ALA A 157 22.83 -29.98 43.61
C ALA A 157 24.04 -30.47 44.44
N ALA A 158 25.26 -30.25 43.96
CA ALA A 158 26.47 -30.58 44.70
C ALA A 158 26.61 -29.75 45.99
N LEU A 159 26.39 -28.44 45.92
CA LEU A 159 26.43 -27.55 47.08
C LEU A 159 25.37 -27.91 48.12
N GLN A 160 24.15 -28.27 47.68
CA GLN A 160 23.10 -28.75 48.58
C GLN A 160 23.53 -30.02 49.32
N ALA A 161 24.15 -30.99 48.62
CA ALA A 161 24.65 -32.21 49.25
C ALA A 161 25.81 -31.93 50.24
N ASP A 162 26.65 -30.93 49.96
CA ASP A 162 27.72 -30.51 50.88
C ASP A 162 27.17 -29.82 52.13
N ILE A 163 26.14 -28.99 51.99
CA ILE A 163 25.42 -28.38 53.11
C ILE A 163 24.81 -29.47 53.99
N GLU A 164 24.09 -30.43 53.42
CA GLU A 164 23.50 -31.54 54.16
C GLU A 164 24.55 -32.35 54.92
N ARG A 165 25.74 -32.58 54.32
CA ARG A 165 26.86 -33.27 54.97
C ARG A 165 27.46 -32.46 56.11
N ALA A 166 27.60 -31.14 55.92
CA ALA A 166 28.09 -30.23 56.95
C ALA A 166 27.12 -30.18 58.15
N ASP A 167 25.82 -30.05 57.89
CA ASP A 167 24.77 -30.05 58.91
C ASP A 167 24.77 -31.36 59.71
N ALA A 168 24.87 -32.50 59.03
CA ALA A 168 24.98 -33.81 59.69
C ALA A 168 26.21 -33.88 60.60
N THR A 169 27.33 -33.29 60.18
CA THR A 169 28.57 -33.25 60.96
C THR A 169 28.43 -32.33 62.17
N ILE A 170 27.83 -31.15 62.02
CA ILE A 170 27.58 -30.20 63.10
C ILE A 170 26.66 -30.83 64.14
N GLU A 171 25.58 -31.49 63.72
CA GLU A 171 24.66 -32.17 64.62
C GLU A 171 25.33 -33.33 65.37
N LEU A 172 26.22 -34.08 64.72
CA LEU A 172 27.03 -35.10 65.41
C LEU A 172 27.94 -34.47 66.47
N ARG A 173 28.66 -33.40 66.13
CA ARG A 173 29.53 -32.68 67.08
C ARG A 173 28.75 -32.11 68.25
N ARG A 174 27.56 -31.54 68.00
CA ARG A 174 26.66 -31.03 69.03
C ARG A 174 26.25 -32.13 70.01
N LYS A 175 25.90 -33.33 69.51
CA LYS A 175 25.60 -34.50 70.35
C LYS A 175 26.82 -34.97 71.16
N GLN A 176 28.01 -35.01 70.55
CA GLN A 176 29.25 -35.37 71.23
C GLN A 176 29.62 -34.37 72.34
N PHE A 177 29.49 -33.06 72.09
CA PHE A 177 29.72 -32.02 73.09
C PHE A 177 28.72 -32.10 74.24
N ALA A 178 27.43 -32.32 73.95
CA ALA A 178 26.43 -32.52 75.00
C ALA A 178 26.75 -33.72 75.90
N ALA A 179 27.20 -34.84 75.31
CA ALA A 179 27.65 -36.01 76.08
C ALA A 179 28.90 -35.71 76.92
N PHE A 180 29.88 -34.99 76.37
CA PHE A 180 31.07 -34.58 77.11
C PHE A 180 30.74 -33.68 78.30
N LEU A 181 29.85 -32.68 78.11
CA LEU A 181 29.38 -31.81 79.18
C LEU A 181 28.70 -32.61 80.29
N HIS A 182 27.86 -33.59 79.93
CA HIS A 182 27.23 -34.48 80.92
C HIS A 182 28.28 -35.26 81.74
N CYS A 183 29.30 -35.84 81.11
CA CYS A 183 30.37 -36.53 81.84
C CYS A 183 31.20 -35.56 82.71
N LEU A 184 31.37 -34.31 82.28
CA LEU A 184 32.06 -33.28 83.05
C LEU A 184 31.24 -32.89 84.28
N ASP A 185 29.92 -32.72 84.14
CA ASP A 185 28.99 -32.47 85.24
C ASP A 185 28.99 -33.64 86.23
N GLU A 186 28.98 -34.90 85.74
CA GLU A 186 29.13 -36.09 86.58
C GLU A 186 30.45 -36.11 87.36
N LEU A 187 31.56 -35.75 86.71
CA LEU A 187 32.88 -35.69 87.35
C LEU A 187 32.93 -34.56 88.39
N GLN A 188 32.34 -33.39 88.08
CA GLN A 188 32.21 -32.29 89.04
C GLN A 188 31.33 -32.69 90.22
N ALA A 189 30.21 -33.38 89.98
CA ALA A 189 29.33 -33.89 91.03
C ALA A 189 30.07 -34.93 91.90
N ALA A 190 30.86 -35.82 91.30
CA ALA A 190 31.68 -36.79 92.02
C ALA A 190 32.78 -36.12 92.85
N MET A 191 33.48 -35.11 92.32
CA MET A 191 34.46 -34.33 93.09
C MET A 191 33.81 -33.48 94.19
N SER A 192 32.58 -33.00 93.97
CA SER A 192 31.80 -32.27 94.98
C SER A 192 31.27 -33.21 96.06
N ALA A 193 30.95 -34.45 95.70
CA ALA A 193 30.56 -35.51 96.65
C ALA A 193 31.75 -36.04 97.47
N ASP A 194 32.97 -36.08 96.89
CA ASP A 194 34.22 -36.38 97.60
C ASP A 194 34.65 -35.21 98.52
N LYS A 195 34.27 -33.98 98.17
CA LYS A 195 34.25 -32.81 99.08
C LYS A 195 32.96 -32.71 99.87
N GLY A 196 32.56 -33.82 100.49
CA GLY A 196 31.49 -33.86 101.49
C GLY A 196 31.92 -33.18 102.80
N GLY A 197 31.94 -31.85 102.80
CA GLY A 197 32.11 -31.03 103.99
C GLY A 197 32.50 -29.60 103.66
N GLU A 198 31.58 -28.82 103.07
CA GLU A 198 31.14 -27.50 103.56
C GLU A 198 30.48 -26.67 102.44
N ASP A 199 29.22 -26.35 102.74
CA ASP A 199 28.48 -25.12 102.43
C ASP A 199 27.90 -24.86 101.04
N GLY A 200 26.57 -24.75 101.06
CA GLY A 200 25.72 -24.32 99.97
C GLY A 200 25.77 -22.81 99.71
N GLU A 201 25.80 -22.51 98.42
CA GLU A 201 24.76 -21.77 97.69
C GLU A 201 24.31 -20.41 98.22
N ALA A 202 24.75 -19.36 97.52
CA ALA A 202 23.85 -18.52 96.72
C ALA A 202 24.66 -17.53 95.87
N LEU A 203 24.63 -17.64 94.54
CA LEU A 203 24.84 -16.47 93.68
C LEU A 203 24.13 -16.58 92.33
N ALA A 204 22.99 -15.87 92.29
CA ALA A 204 22.37 -15.15 91.19
C ALA A 204 22.78 -15.45 89.73
N ALA A 205 21.75 -15.81 88.94
CA ALA A 205 21.74 -15.86 87.49
C ALA A 205 22.06 -14.49 86.83
N PRO A 206 22.82 -14.46 85.72
CA PRO A 206 22.80 -13.35 84.78
C PRO A 206 21.77 -13.57 83.64
N PRO A 207 21.23 -12.49 83.08
CA PRO A 207 20.02 -12.50 82.26
C PRO A 207 20.24 -12.96 80.81
N ALA A 208 19.15 -13.47 80.23
CA ALA A 208 19.00 -13.86 78.84
C ALA A 208 19.44 -12.74 77.87
N GLY A 209 20.44 -13.03 77.05
CA GLY A 209 20.81 -12.26 75.88
C GLY A 209 19.81 -12.49 74.75
N THR A 210 19.12 -11.42 74.38
CA THR A 210 18.18 -11.29 73.26
C THR A 210 18.84 -11.69 71.93
N PRO A 211 18.14 -12.39 71.02
CA PRO A 211 18.67 -12.76 69.71
C PRO A 211 18.97 -11.52 68.85
N PRO A 212 20.07 -11.50 68.07
CA PRO A 212 20.33 -10.43 67.12
C PRO A 212 19.27 -10.42 66.00
N ALA A 213 18.73 -9.23 65.73
CA ALA A 213 17.75 -8.98 64.68
C ALA A 213 18.33 -9.26 63.28
N PRO A 214 17.50 -9.70 62.32
CA PRO A 214 17.92 -9.95 60.94
C PRO A 214 18.35 -8.66 60.23
N PRO A 215 19.33 -8.72 59.32
CA PRO A 215 19.75 -7.57 58.54
C PRO A 215 18.63 -7.10 57.58
N PRO A 216 18.53 -5.79 57.30
CA PRO A 216 17.50 -5.22 56.43
C PRO A 216 17.66 -5.69 54.98
N PRO A 217 16.57 -5.70 54.18
CA PRO A 217 16.61 -6.08 52.78
C PRO A 217 17.49 -5.11 51.99
N ALA A 218 18.37 -5.65 51.15
CA ALA A 218 19.17 -4.88 50.22
C ALA A 218 18.26 -4.09 49.27
N ASP A 219 18.56 -2.80 49.17
CA ASP A 219 17.93 -1.86 48.26
C ASP A 219 17.82 -2.41 46.84
N SER A 220 16.59 -2.36 46.33
CA SER A 220 16.30 -2.38 44.90
C SER A 220 16.90 -1.13 44.26
N VAL A 221 18.10 -1.28 43.68
CA VAL A 221 18.65 -0.33 42.71
C VAL A 221 18.82 -1.07 41.38
N VAL A 222 17.75 -1.13 40.58
CA VAL A 222 17.87 -1.17 39.11
C VAL A 222 16.73 -0.36 38.50
N ALA A 223 17.11 0.82 38.03
CA ALA A 223 16.66 1.52 36.82
C ALA A 223 15.24 1.26 36.29
N MET A 224 14.40 2.29 36.39
CA MET A 224 13.31 2.51 35.45
C MET A 224 13.40 3.96 34.93
N GLU A 225 14.28 4.16 33.94
CA GLU A 225 14.12 5.19 32.92
C GLU A 225 13.73 4.46 31.63
N ALA A 226 12.45 4.53 31.29
CA ALA A 226 11.88 4.45 29.94
C ALA A 226 10.42 4.93 30.01
#